data_AF-A0A938AV87-F1
#
_entry.id   AF-A0A938AV87-F1
#
_cell.length_a   1.000
_cell.length_b   1.000
_cell.length_c   1.000
_cell.angle_alpha   90.00
_cell.angle_beta   90.00
_cell.angle_gamma   90.00
#
_symmetry.space_group_name_H-M   'P 1'
#
loop_
_entity.id
_entity.type
_entity.pdbx_description
1 polymer ?
#
loop_
_entity_poly.entity_id
_entity_poly.type
_entity_poly.pdbx_seq_one_letter_code
_entity_poly.pdbx_strand_id
1 'polypeptide(L)'
;MADPFDMHVRDFLKYQAIAKDIQMTLVTGSVATIDAGIGILDIAVQLSKAIKSNGGDVWTDSGVEEVIIENKRVKAVKIKTEKGIETIDAPIVVCNIPPKHAFKVIPEK
;
A
#
# COMPACT_ATOMS: atom_id res chain seq x y z
N MET A 1 -15.37 10.37 10.35
CA MET A 1 -14.43 10.31 11.49
C MET A 1 -14.75 9.02 12.23
N ALA A 2 -13.76 8.16 12.49
CA ALA A 2 -14.02 6.90 13.19
C ALA A 2 -14.51 7.18 14.62
N ASP A 3 -15.53 6.45 15.09
CA ASP A 3 -15.96 6.55 16.48
C ASP A 3 -14.83 6.02 17.39
N PRO A 4 -14.32 6.81 18.35
CA PRO A 4 -13.30 6.37 19.29
C PRO A 4 -13.70 5.11 20.09
N PHE A 5 -15.00 4.86 20.27
CA PHE A 5 -15.52 3.69 20.97
C PHE A 5 -15.58 2.42 20.10
N ASP A 6 -15.50 2.56 18.77
CA ASP A 6 -15.43 1.45 17.82
C ASP A 6 -13.98 0.99 17.53
N MET A 7 -12.99 1.75 17.99
CA MET A 7 -11.59 1.43 17.79
C MET A 7 -11.11 0.38 18.81
N HIS A 8 -10.52 -0.69 18.31
CA HIS A 8 -9.91 -1.70 19.18
C HIS A 8 -8.75 -1.07 19.98
N VAL A 9 -8.77 -1.20 21.32
CA VAL A 9 -7.77 -0.59 22.24
C VAL A 9 -6.33 -0.90 21.83
N ARG A 10 -6.07 -2.12 21.35
CA ARG A 10 -4.75 -2.50 20.82
C ARG A 10 -4.26 -1.60 19.69
N ASP A 11 -5.14 -1.20 18.79
CA ASP A 11 -4.77 -0.38 17.64
C ASP A 11 -4.49 1.05 18.12
N PHE A 12 -5.31 1.58 19.03
CA PHE A 12 -5.03 2.86 19.70
C PHE A 12 -3.64 2.88 20.36
N LEU A 13 -3.33 1.88 21.20
CA LEU A 13 -2.04 1.80 21.90
C LEU A 13 -0.86 1.69 20.92
N LYS A 14 -1.01 0.94 19.82
CA LYS A 14 0.01 0.86 18.78
C LYS A 14 0.28 2.22 18.12
N TYR A 15 -0.77 2.96 17.79
CA TYR A 15 -0.62 4.31 17.24
C TYR A 15 0.09 5.25 18.23
N GLN A 16 -0.29 5.20 19.51
CA GLN A 16 0.34 6.03 20.55
C GLN A 16 1.82 5.66 20.77
N ALA A 17 2.16 4.38 20.71
CA ALA A 17 3.55 3.93 20.84
C ALA A 17 4.44 4.48 19.72
N ILE A 18 3.95 4.47 18.47
CA ILE A 18 4.70 4.97 17.30
C ILE A 18 4.82 6.50 17.33
N ALA A 19 3.79 7.21 17.82
CA ALA A 19 3.75 8.68 17.84
C ALA A 19 4.99 9.32 18.50
N LYS A 20 5.50 8.70 19.56
CA LYS A 20 6.73 9.13 20.25
C LYS A 20 7.94 9.12 19.31
N ASP A 21 8.12 8.04 18.55
CA ASP A 21 9.31 7.81 17.73
C ASP A 21 9.31 8.71 16.48
N ILE A 22 8.13 9.01 15.94
CA ILE A 22 7.97 9.92 14.79
C ILE A 22 7.83 11.39 15.22
N GLN A 23 8.11 11.70 16.49
CA GLN A 23 8.00 13.05 17.08
C GLN A 23 6.62 13.70 16.89
N MET A 24 5.56 12.91 16.67
CA MET A 24 4.18 13.37 16.66
C MET A 24 3.73 13.59 18.10
N THR A 25 3.78 14.85 18.53
CA THR A 25 3.30 15.26 19.84
C THR A 25 2.00 16.04 19.64
N LEU A 26 0.87 15.36 19.78
CA LEU A 26 -0.46 15.98 19.68
C LEU A 26 -0.72 17.03 20.77
N VAL A 27 0.01 16.97 21.89
CA VAL A 27 -0.07 17.92 23.01
C VAL A 27 0.61 19.25 22.69
N THR A 28 1.71 19.24 21.94
CA THR A 28 2.48 20.44 21.57
C THR A 28 2.24 20.89 20.13
N GLY A 29 1.31 20.24 19.41
CA GLY A 29 0.96 20.59 18.03
C GLY A 29 1.95 20.13 16.96
N SER A 30 2.85 19.19 17.28
CA SER A 30 3.74 18.60 16.27
C SER A 30 2.97 17.59 15.43
N VAL A 31 2.43 18.06 14.30
CA VAL A 31 2.05 17.21 13.17
C VAL A 31 3.28 17.02 12.30
N ALA A 32 3.45 15.84 11.70
CA ALA A 32 4.48 15.66 10.68
C ALA A 32 4.18 16.65 9.53
N THR A 33 4.88 17.77 9.49
CA THR A 33 4.80 18.74 8.40
C THR A 33 5.65 18.20 7.28
N ILE A 34 5.00 17.96 6.13
CA ILE A 34 5.71 17.64 4.91
C ILE A 34 6.12 18.99 4.32
N ASP A 35 7.41 19.31 4.37
CA ASP A 35 7.96 20.57 3.83
C ASP A 35 7.87 20.65 2.29
N ALA A 36 7.49 19.55 1.64
CA ALA A 36 7.20 19.48 0.22
C ALA A 36 5.70 19.67 -0.03
N GLY A 37 5.37 20.60 -0.94
CA GLY A 37 3.98 20.97 -1.26
C GLY A 37 3.10 19.79 -1.70
N ILE A 38 1.78 20.05 -1.76
CA ILE A 38 0.68 19.10 -2.04
C ILE A 38 0.32 18.15 -0.87
N GLY A 39 0.84 18.37 0.34
CA GLY A 39 0.40 17.67 1.56
C GLY A 39 0.62 16.15 1.50
N ILE A 40 -0.29 15.34 2.08
CA ILE A 40 -0.14 13.87 2.16
C ILE A 40 0.05 13.21 0.78
N LEU A 41 -0.48 13.82 -0.30
CA LEU A 41 -0.30 13.30 -1.66
C LEU A 41 1.17 13.30 -2.10
N ASP A 42 2.01 14.19 -1.56
CA ASP A 42 3.42 14.23 -1.90
C ASP A 42 4.13 12.92 -1.53
N ILE A 43 3.71 12.22 -0.45
CA ILE A 43 4.28 10.92 -0.07
C ILE A 43 4.20 9.93 -1.24
N ALA A 44 3.04 9.83 -1.89
CA ALA A 44 2.85 8.93 -3.04
C ALA A 44 3.66 9.38 -4.26
N VAL A 45 3.76 10.71 -4.48
CA VAL A 45 4.56 11.29 -5.56
C VAL A 45 6.05 10.99 -5.38
N GLN A 46 6.60 11.20 -4.18
CA GLN A 46 8.00 10.93 -3.88
C GLN A 46 8.33 9.44 -3.95
N LEU A 47 7.44 8.57 -3.45
CA LEU A 47 7.60 7.13 -3.60
C LEU A 47 7.64 6.72 -5.08
N SER A 48 6.74 7.26 -5.91
CA SER A 48 6.73 7.00 -7.35
C SER A 48 8.03 7.45 -8.03
N LYS A 49 8.57 8.63 -7.67
CA LYS A 49 9.88 9.09 -8.16
C LYS A 49 11.01 8.18 -7.71
N ALA A 50 11.01 7.74 -6.46
CA ALA A 50 12.04 6.86 -5.92
C ALA A 50 12.05 5.49 -6.64
N ILE A 51 10.87 4.90 -6.89
CA ILE A 51 10.75 3.65 -7.66
C ILE A 51 11.33 3.82 -9.07
N LYS A 52 10.89 4.87 -9.79
CA LYS A 52 11.36 5.15 -11.16
C LYS A 52 12.86 5.43 -11.24
N SER A 53 13.41 6.15 -10.26
CA SER A 53 14.84 6.45 -10.20
C SER A 53 15.72 5.22 -9.96
N ASN A 54 15.14 4.13 -9.47
CA ASN A 54 15.82 2.84 -9.25
C ASN A 54 15.47 1.80 -10.33
N GLY A 55 14.94 2.23 -11.48
CA GLY A 55 14.65 1.36 -12.63
C GLY A 55 13.36 0.55 -12.50
N GLY A 56 12.49 0.87 -11.54
CA GLY A 56 11.16 0.31 -11.44
C GLY A 56 10.11 1.13 -12.20
N ASP A 57 8.94 0.53 -12.43
CA ASP A 57 7.82 1.21 -13.05
C ASP A 57 6.64 1.37 -12.08
N VAL A 58 5.82 2.39 -12.32
CA VAL A 58 4.57 2.65 -11.59
C VAL A 58 3.45 2.75 -12.59
N TRP A 59 2.58 1.74 -12.61
CA TRP A 59 1.49 1.61 -13.56
C TRP A 59 0.20 2.08 -12.90
N THR A 60 -0.47 3.06 -13.50
CA THR A 60 -1.83 3.44 -13.13
C THR A 60 -2.82 2.67 -14.00
N ASP A 61 -4.09 2.63 -13.59
CA ASP A 61 -5.17 2.04 -14.39
C ASP A 61 -4.93 0.57 -14.79
N SER A 62 -4.13 -0.12 -13.97
CA SER A 62 -3.64 -1.48 -14.18
C SER A 62 -4.08 -2.37 -13.03
N GLY A 63 -5.38 -2.71 -13.01
CA GLY A 63 -5.98 -3.49 -11.94
C GLY A 63 -5.45 -4.92 -11.91
N VAL A 64 -5.05 -5.43 -10.74
CA VAL A 64 -4.71 -6.84 -10.57
C VAL A 64 -5.98 -7.67 -10.58
N GLU A 65 -6.06 -8.64 -11.48
CA GLU A 65 -7.19 -9.58 -11.57
C GLU A 65 -6.88 -10.87 -10.80
N GLU A 66 -5.65 -11.37 -10.89
CA GLU A 66 -5.27 -12.66 -10.32
C GLU A 66 -3.76 -12.73 -10.05
N VAL A 67 -3.38 -13.27 -8.89
CA VAL A 67 -2.01 -13.65 -8.59
C VAL A 67 -1.87 -15.14 -8.87
N ILE A 68 -1.02 -15.50 -9.82
CA ILE A 68 -0.82 -16.87 -10.26
C ILE A 68 0.18 -17.54 -9.31
N ILE A 69 -0.31 -18.54 -8.58
CA ILE A 69 0.47 -19.31 -7.61
C ILE A 69 0.54 -20.77 -8.09
N GLU A 70 1.75 -21.29 -8.25
CA GLU A 70 2.01 -22.68 -8.60
C GLU A 70 2.95 -23.30 -7.58
N ASN A 71 2.68 -24.53 -7.12
CA ASN A 71 3.53 -25.23 -6.15
C ASN A 71 3.86 -24.40 -4.89
N LYS A 72 2.87 -23.64 -4.38
CA LYS A 72 3.00 -22.73 -3.23
C LYS A 72 3.98 -21.56 -3.44
N ARG A 73 4.29 -21.20 -4.68
CA ARG A 73 5.12 -20.05 -5.03
C ARG A 73 4.41 -19.16 -6.04
N VAL A 74 4.58 -17.85 -5.89
CA VAL A 74 4.08 -16.90 -6.90
C VAL A 74 4.92 -17.05 -8.16
N LYS A 75 4.24 -17.08 -9.30
CA LYS A 75 4.86 -17.18 -10.62
C LYS A 75 4.66 -15.90 -11.42
N ALA A 76 3.43 -15.38 -11.42
CA ALA A 76 3.04 -14.25 -12.24
C ALA A 76 1.84 -13.51 -11.65
N VAL A 77 1.55 -12.33 -12.18
CA VAL A 77 0.35 -11.54 -11.88
C VAL A 77 -0.36 -11.23 -13.19
N LYS A 78 -1.66 -11.52 -13.23
CA LYS A 78 -2.55 -11.11 -14.30
C LYS A 78 -3.10 -9.73 -13.98
N ILE A 79 -2.87 -8.79 -14.89
CA ILE A 79 -3.34 -7.41 -14.78
C ILE A 79 -4.29 -7.07 -15.92
N LYS A 80 -5.22 -6.18 -15.66
CA LYS A 80 -6.11 -5.58 -16.64
C LYS A 80 -5.63 -4.17 -16.94
N THR A 81 -5.25 -3.93 -18.18
CA THR A 81 -4.87 -2.63 -18.72
C THR A 81 -5.94 -2.14 -19.71
N GLU A 82 -5.80 -0.92 -20.20
CA GLU A 82 -6.65 -0.40 -21.29
C GLU A 82 -6.61 -1.25 -22.56
N LYS A 83 -5.48 -1.94 -22.82
CA LYS A 83 -5.27 -2.79 -23.99
C LYS A 83 -5.80 -4.21 -23.82
N GLY A 84 -6.30 -4.54 -22.63
CA GLY A 84 -6.78 -5.86 -22.27
C GLY A 84 -6.00 -6.49 -21.13
N ILE A 85 -6.08 -7.81 -21.05
CA ILE A 85 -5.48 -8.59 -19.97
C ILE A 85 -4.05 -8.97 -20.36
N GLU A 86 -3.10 -8.69 -19.48
CA GLU A 86 -1.69 -9.03 -19.60
C GLU A 86 -1.25 -9.88 -18.40
N THR A 87 -0.23 -10.72 -18.59
CA THR A 87 0.39 -11.51 -17.51
C THR A 87 1.85 -11.11 -17.38
N ILE A 88 2.25 -10.70 -16.18
CA ILE A 88 3.61 -10.28 -15.86
C ILE A 88 4.24 -11.36 -14.98
N ASP A 89 5.40 -11.88 -15.40
CA ASP A 89 6.19 -12.79 -14.57
C ASP A 89 6.69 -12.06 -13.31
N ALA A 90 6.35 -12.62 -12.15
CA ALA A 90 6.55 -11.99 -10.86
C ALA A 90 6.83 -13.08 -9.80
N PRO A 91 8.10 -13.43 -9.54
CA PRO A 91 8.43 -14.47 -8.56
C PRO A 91 8.14 -14.04 -7.10
N ILE A 92 7.94 -12.74 -6.87
CA ILE A 92 7.63 -12.14 -5.57
C ILE A 92 6.54 -11.09 -5.79
N VAL A 93 5.50 -11.11 -4.94
CA VAL A 93 4.43 -10.11 -4.93
C VAL A 93 4.27 -9.56 -3.52
N VAL A 94 4.30 -8.23 -3.40
CA VAL A 94 4.00 -7.52 -2.15
C VAL A 94 2.61 -6.93 -2.28
N CYS A 95 1.67 -7.44 -1.47
CA CYS A 95 0.27 -7.00 -1.49
C CYS A 95 0.04 -5.91 -0.43
N ASN A 96 -0.30 -4.70 -0.87
CA ASN A 96 -0.65 -3.57 0.00
C ASN A 96 -2.12 -3.16 -0.09
N ILE A 97 -2.94 -3.89 -0.86
CA ILE A 97 -4.38 -3.61 -0.95
C ILE A 97 -5.10 -4.13 0.30
N PRO A 98 -6.25 -3.53 0.67
CA PRO A 98 -6.98 -3.96 1.86
C PRO A 98 -7.35 -5.46 1.80
N PRO A 99 -7.34 -6.19 2.92
CA PRO A 99 -7.61 -7.64 2.94
C PRO A 99 -8.92 -8.05 2.24
N LYS A 100 -9.98 -7.23 2.36
CA LYS A 100 -11.28 -7.46 1.69
C LYS A 100 -11.19 -7.50 0.15
N HIS A 101 -10.13 -6.94 -0.43
CA HIS A 101 -9.84 -6.97 -1.86
C HIS A 101 -8.75 -7.99 -2.19
N ALA A 102 -7.77 -8.17 -1.31
CA ALA A 102 -6.68 -9.15 -1.49
C ALA A 102 -7.20 -10.56 -1.76
N PHE A 103 -8.23 -11.01 -1.03
CA PHE A 103 -8.82 -12.33 -1.23
C PHE A 103 -9.61 -12.49 -2.53
N LYS A 104 -9.82 -11.42 -3.30
CA LYS A 104 -10.43 -11.51 -4.63
C LYS A 104 -9.42 -11.81 -5.73
N VAL A 105 -8.15 -11.50 -5.47
CA VAL A 105 -7.06 -11.65 -6.45
C VAL A 105 -6.10 -12.78 -6.09
N ILE A 106 -6.06 -13.19 -4.82
CA ILE A 106 -5.32 -14.38 -4.38
C ILE A 106 -6.29 -15.58 -4.48
N PRO A 107 -5.97 -16.63 -5.25
CA PRO A 107 -6.82 -17.80 -5.39
C PRO A 107 -7.01 -18.51 -4.03
N GLU A 108 -8.19 -19.11 -3.82
CA GLU A 108 -8.51 -19.78 -2.55
C GLU A 108 -7.65 -21.03 -2.28
N LYS A 109 -7.04 -21.63 -3.30
CA LYS A 109 -6.22 -22.85 -3.20
C LYS A 109 -5.15 -22.95 -4.28
#